data_AF-A0A329LU60-F1
#
_entry.id   AF-A0A329LU60-F1
#
_cell.length_a   1.000
_cell.length_b   1.000
_cell.length_c   1.000
_cell.angle_alpha   90.00
_cell.angle_beta   90.00
_cell.angle_gamma   90.00
#
_symmetry.space_group_name_H-M   'P 1'
#
loop_
_entity.id
_entity.type
_entity.pdbx_description
1 polymer ?
#
loop_
_entity_poly.entity_id
_entity_poly.type
_entity_poly.pdbx_seq_one_letter_code
_entity_poly.pdbx_strand_id
1 'polypeptide(L)'
;MDSCQENAVKQLVREFVQLICRNDVSALSDKFGIDTQVFEEIIEALGRYGISASELQPPDFDKSQVSDVFQMDDPKLLGVEVNLWAKGKHQEPILHAEVNFATKQPVFHFRYIGS
;
A
#
# COMPACT_ATOMS: atom_id res chain seq x y z
N MET A 1 4.79 -17.36 8.75
CA MET A 1 4.71 -15.90 8.97
C MET A 1 4.12 -15.67 10.35
N ASP A 2 4.70 -14.76 11.13
CA ASP A 2 4.19 -14.38 12.45
C ASP A 2 2.93 -13.50 12.28
N SER A 3 1.86 -13.79 13.02
CA SER A 3 0.61 -13.04 12.97
C SER A 3 0.78 -11.57 13.38
N CYS A 4 1.77 -11.26 14.22
CA CYS A 4 2.13 -9.89 14.58
C CYS A 4 2.72 -9.13 13.37
N GLN A 5 3.56 -9.78 12.56
CA GLN A 5 4.15 -9.15 11.37
C GLN A 5 3.09 -8.90 10.31
N GLU A 6 2.23 -9.88 10.06
CA GLU A 6 1.14 -9.75 9.09
C GLU A 6 0.20 -8.58 9.45
N ASN A 7 -0.17 -8.46 10.74
CA ASN A 7 -0.97 -7.34 11.22
C ASN A 7 -0.27 -5.98 11.05
N ALA A 8 1.05 -5.93 11.27
CA ALA A 8 1.82 -4.71 11.04
C ALA A 8 1.84 -4.31 9.56
N VAL A 9 2.01 -5.27 8.64
CA VAL A 9 1.91 -5.02 7.19
C VAL A 9 0.55 -4.45 6.83
N LYS A 10 -0.54 -5.08 7.29
CA LYS A 10 -1.92 -4.62 7.03
C LYS A 10 -2.15 -3.19 7.52
N GLN A 11 -1.67 -2.85 8.71
CA GLN A 11 -1.78 -1.48 9.24
C GLN A 11 -1.00 -0.47 8.38
N LEU A 12 0.22 -0.79 7.98
CA LEU A 12 1.04 0.08 7.13
C LEU A 12 0.39 0.34 5.77
N VAL A 13 -0.10 -0.71 5.10
CA VAL A 13 -0.82 -0.56 3.82
C VAL A 13 -2.06 0.31 4.01
N ARG A 14 -2.87 0.04 5.03
CA ARG A 14 -4.11 0.80 5.28
C ARG A 14 -3.82 2.28 5.42
N GLU A 15 -2.80 2.61 6.19
CA GLU A 15 -2.38 3.98 6.41
C GLU A 15 -1.81 4.63 5.14
N PHE A 16 -0.96 3.91 4.39
CA PHE A 16 -0.42 4.38 3.12
C PHE A 16 -1.54 4.78 2.15
N VAL A 17 -2.51 3.88 1.91
CA VAL A 17 -3.66 4.15 1.05
C VAL A 17 -4.49 5.31 1.59
N GLN A 18 -4.70 5.38 2.90
CA GLN A 18 -5.46 6.49 3.52
C GLN A 18 -4.80 7.86 3.31
N LEU A 19 -3.47 7.94 3.31
CA LEU A 19 -2.76 9.20 3.04
C LEU A 19 -2.84 9.57 1.56
N ILE A 20 -2.77 8.59 0.65
CA ILE A 20 -3.04 8.83 -0.78
C ILE A 20 -4.46 9.38 -0.95
N CYS A 21 -5.47 8.77 -0.33
CA CYS A 21 -6.87 9.24 -0.41
C CYS A 21 -7.03 10.71 -0.02
N ARG A 22 -6.18 11.20 0.89
CA ARG A 22 -6.20 12.56 1.43
C ARG A 22 -5.30 13.52 0.67
N ASN A 23 -4.53 13.05 -0.31
CA ASN A 23 -3.44 13.78 -0.95
C ASN A 23 -2.45 14.37 0.07
N ASP A 24 -2.18 13.63 1.16
CA ASP A 24 -1.29 14.08 2.23
C ASP A 24 0.17 13.76 1.90
N VAL A 25 0.73 14.49 0.94
CA VAL A 25 2.09 14.29 0.43
C VAL A 25 3.14 14.50 1.53
N SER A 26 2.87 15.41 2.49
CA SER A 26 3.78 15.64 3.62
C SER A 26 3.88 14.40 4.49
N ALA A 27 2.76 13.82 4.91
CA ALA A 27 2.77 12.60 5.72
C ALA A 27 3.30 11.39 4.97
N LEU A 28 3.04 11.30 3.65
CA LEU A 28 3.59 10.26 2.78
C LEU A 28 5.12 10.36 2.68
N SER A 29 5.67 11.57 2.54
CA SER A 29 7.11 11.82 2.56
C SER A 29 7.71 11.44 3.90
N ASP A 30 7.15 11.95 5.00
CA ASP A 30 7.72 11.76 6.35
C ASP A 30 7.72 10.30 6.80
N LYS A 31 6.65 9.55 6.48
CA LYS A 31 6.45 8.18 6.98
C LYS A 31 6.87 7.09 6.00
N PHE A 32 6.67 7.32 4.71
CA PHE A 32 6.85 6.31 3.66
C PHE A 32 7.95 6.68 2.66
N GLY A 33 8.60 7.85 2.83
CA GLY A 33 9.64 8.31 1.93
C GLY A 33 9.14 8.61 0.51
N ILE A 34 7.84 8.85 0.35
CA ILE A 34 7.23 9.18 -0.95
C ILE A 34 7.31 10.69 -1.16
N ASP A 35 8.21 11.11 -2.03
CA ASP A 35 8.30 12.50 -2.45
C ASP A 35 7.17 12.89 -3.43
N THR A 36 7.14 14.17 -3.81
CA THR A 36 6.13 14.68 -4.73
C THR A 36 6.17 14.00 -6.10
N GLN A 37 7.35 13.63 -6.59
CA GLN A 37 7.48 13.00 -7.91
C GLN A 37 6.89 11.59 -7.90
N VAL A 38 7.24 10.77 -6.90
CA VAL A 38 6.66 9.42 -6.74
C VAL A 38 5.16 9.50 -6.48
N PHE A 39 4.70 10.52 -5.73
CA PHE A 39 3.28 10.75 -5.54
C PHE A 39 2.56 11.06 -6.85
N GLU A 40 3.11 11.92 -7.71
CA GLU A 40 2.56 12.19 -9.05
C GLU A 40 2.48 10.91 -9.90
N GLU A 41 3.51 10.06 -9.87
CA GLU A 41 3.51 8.76 -10.55
C GLU A 41 2.40 7.84 -10.04
N ILE A 42 2.14 7.83 -8.72
CA ILE A 42 1.01 7.10 -8.13
C ILE A 42 -0.33 7.62 -8.68
N ILE A 43 -0.52 8.95 -8.74
CA ILE A 43 -1.74 9.55 -9.26
C ILE A 43 -1.92 9.23 -10.75
N GLU A 44 -0.86 9.32 -11.54
CA GLU A 44 -0.89 8.96 -12.96
C GLU A 44 -1.22 7.48 -13.16
N ALA A 45 -0.62 6.58 -12.37
CA ALA A 45 -0.91 5.16 -12.41
C ALA A 45 -2.39 4.88 -12.14
N LEU A 46 -2.96 5.48 -11.08
CA LEU A 46 -4.40 5.37 -10.78
C LEU A 46 -5.27 5.95 -11.90
N GLY A 47 -4.84 7.06 -12.50
CA GLY A 47 -5.51 7.72 -13.62
C GLY A 47 -5.65 6.82 -14.85
N ARG A 48 -4.67 5.94 -15.11
CA ARG A 48 -4.75 4.94 -16.21
C ARG A 48 -5.90 3.95 -16.02
N TYR A 49 -6.33 3.73 -14.77
CA TYR A 49 -7.49 2.90 -14.43
C TYR A 49 -8.78 3.71 -14.22
N GLY A 50 -8.77 5.02 -14.49
CA GLY A 50 -9.93 5.89 -14.29
C GLY A 50 -10.31 6.08 -12.81
N ILE A 51 -9.32 6.02 -11.92
CA ILE A 51 -9.47 6.18 -10.47
C ILE A 51 -8.74 7.46 -10.06
N SER A 52 -9.43 8.33 -9.33
CA SER A 52 -8.80 9.44 -8.62
C SER A 52 -8.43 9.03 -7.20
N ALA A 53 -7.41 9.66 -6.62
CA ALA A 53 -7.01 9.40 -5.24
C ALA A 53 -8.17 9.55 -4.24
N SER A 54 -9.02 10.56 -4.40
CA SER A 54 -10.18 10.79 -3.52
C SER A 54 -11.24 9.68 -3.57
N GLU A 55 -11.24 8.86 -4.62
CA GLU A 55 -12.17 7.74 -4.78
C GLU A 55 -11.63 6.45 -4.14
N LEU A 56 -10.34 6.39 -3.82
CA LEU A 56 -9.74 5.28 -3.10
C LEU A 56 -10.33 5.15 -1.71
N GLN A 57 -10.36 3.93 -1.21
CA GLN A 57 -10.80 3.58 0.12
C GLN A 57 -9.68 2.76 0.79
N PRO A 58 -9.34 3.05 2.05
CA PRO A 58 -8.38 2.24 2.78
C PRO A 58 -8.84 0.78 2.83
N PRO A 59 -7.92 -0.19 2.67
CA PRO A 59 -8.29 -1.58 2.75
C PRO A 59 -8.84 -1.98 4.12
N ASP A 60 -9.87 -2.81 4.10
CA ASP A 60 -10.56 -3.46 5.21
C ASP A 60 -10.24 -4.97 5.15
N PHE A 61 -9.08 -5.33 5.71
CA PHE A 61 -8.55 -6.70 5.70
C PHE A 61 -9.42 -7.71 6.47
N ASP A 62 -10.36 -7.24 7.30
CA ASP A 62 -11.27 -8.10 8.06
C ASP A 62 -12.42 -8.65 7.18
N LYS A 63 -12.66 -8.06 6.00
CA LYS A 63 -13.76 -8.44 5.09
C LYS A 63 -13.32 -9.26 3.88
N SER A 64 -12.29 -10.08 4.04
CA SER A 64 -11.67 -10.87 2.96
C SER A 64 -11.28 -10.04 1.74
N GLN A 65 -10.77 -8.82 1.97
CA GLN A 65 -10.15 -8.09 0.88
C GLN A 65 -8.95 -8.90 0.41
N VAL A 66 -8.86 -9.11 -0.90
CA VAL A 66 -7.77 -9.87 -1.51
C VAL A 66 -6.49 -9.09 -1.29
N SER A 67 -5.73 -9.54 -0.30
CA SER A 67 -4.36 -9.13 -0.06
C SER A 67 -3.54 -10.38 0.10
N ASP A 68 -2.46 -10.49 -0.67
CA ASP A 68 -1.46 -11.53 -0.42
C ASP A 68 -0.32 -10.90 0.38
N VAL A 69 0.06 -11.55 1.48
CA VAL A 69 1.26 -11.20 2.24
C VAL A 69 2.11 -12.46 2.26
N PHE A 70 3.27 -12.38 1.63
CA PHE A 70 4.14 -13.53 1.42
C PHE A 70 5.58 -13.23 1.81
N GLN A 71 6.28 -14.29 2.20
CA GLN A 71 7.69 -14.21 2.53
C GLN A 71 8.52 -14.12 1.25
N MET A 72 9.42 -13.14 1.17
CA MET A 72 10.41 -13.05 0.08
C MET A 72 11.65 -13.91 0.40
N ASP A 73 12.59 -14.01 -0.55
CA ASP A 73 13.84 -14.76 -0.37
C ASP A 73 14.63 -14.31 0.88
N ASP A 74 14.58 -13.02 1.21
CA ASP A 74 15.07 -12.52 2.49
C ASP A 74 14.01 -12.77 3.59
N PRO A 75 14.33 -13.52 4.65
CA PRO A 75 13.40 -13.77 5.76
C PRO A 75 12.96 -12.50 6.50
N LYS A 76 13.63 -11.36 6.29
CA LYS A 76 13.28 -10.06 6.88
C LYS A 76 12.36 -9.22 6.00
N LEU A 77 12.09 -9.65 4.77
CA LEU A 77 11.25 -8.95 3.81
C LEU A 77 9.94 -9.71 3.58
N LEU A 78 8.82 -9.02 3.79
CA LEU A 78 7.51 -9.50 3.36
C LEU A 78 7.06 -8.71 2.13
N GLY A 79 6.65 -9.43 1.09
CA GLY A 79 5.94 -8.86 -0.04
C GLY A 79 4.48 -8.70 0.32
N VAL A 80 3.87 -7.63 -0.20
CA VAL A 80 2.43 -7.40 -0.06
C VAL A 80 1.83 -6.93 -1.38
N GLU A 81 0.75 -7.60 -1.76
CA GLU A 81 -0.06 -7.27 -2.93
C GLU A 81 -1.50 -7.02 -2.48
N VAL A 82 -2.04 -5.86 -2.81
CA VAL A 82 -3.36 -5.43 -2.30
C VAL A 82 -4.19 -4.87 -3.43
N ASN A 83 -5.32 -5.51 -3.72
CA ASN A 83 -6.29 -4.99 -4.67
C ASN A 83 -6.85 -3.68 -4.13
N LEU A 84 -6.67 -2.60 -4.89
CA LEU A 84 -7.17 -1.29 -4.49
C LEU A 84 -8.69 -1.28 -4.52
N TRP A 85 -9.28 -0.59 -3.55
CA TRP A 85 -10.72 -0.40 -3.46
C TRP A 85 -11.03 1.06 -3.81
N ALA A 86 -11.94 1.26 -4.75
CA ALA A 86 -12.44 2.59 -5.09
C ALA A 86 -13.91 2.52 -5.46
N LYS A 87 -14.65 3.63 -5.35
CA LYS A 87 -16.07 3.69 -5.79
C LYS A 87 -16.94 2.56 -5.22
N GLY A 88 -16.65 2.07 -4.01
CA GLY A 88 -17.42 1.00 -3.36
C GLY A 88 -17.16 -0.42 -3.88
N LYS A 89 -16.16 -0.66 -4.74
CA LYS A 89 -15.77 -2.01 -5.19
C LYS A 89 -14.26 -2.21 -5.32
N HIS A 90 -13.83 -3.48 -5.38
CA HIS A 90 -12.49 -3.85 -5.83
C HIS A 90 -12.22 -3.34 -7.24
N GLN A 91 -11.01 -2.86 -7.44
CA GLN A 91 -10.52 -2.35 -8.71
C GLN A 91 -9.40 -3.25 -9.24
N GLU A 92 -9.13 -3.11 -10.53
CA GLU A 92 -8.05 -3.81 -11.22
C GLU A 92 -6.64 -3.48 -10.71
N PRO A 93 -6.27 -2.21 -10.40
CA PRO A 93 -4.92 -1.94 -9.92
C PRO A 93 -4.66 -2.56 -8.56
N ILE A 94 -3.52 -3.21 -8.49
CA ILE A 94 -2.91 -3.84 -7.32
C ILE A 94 -1.78 -2.93 -6.86
N LEU A 95 -1.77 -2.63 -5.56
CA LEU A 95 -0.63 -2.03 -4.90
C LEU A 95 0.39 -3.14 -4.61
N HIS A 96 1.59 -3.00 -5.17
CA HIS A 96 2.73 -3.83 -4.84
C HIS A 96 3.66 -3.06 -3.90
N ALA A 97 3.97 -3.65 -2.76
CA ALA A 97 4.88 -3.08 -1.78
C ALA A 97 5.68 -4.17 -1.06
N GLU A 98 6.70 -3.75 -0.34
CA GLU A 98 7.55 -4.61 0.49
C GLU A 98 7.63 -4.01 1.89
N VAL A 99 7.67 -4.85 2.93
CA VAL A 99 7.86 -4.42 4.30
C VAL A 99 9.08 -5.10 4.90
N ASN A 100 10.03 -4.28 5.34
CA ASN A 100 11.29 -4.72 5.91
C ASN A 100 11.25 -4.70 7.45
N PHE A 101 11.45 -5.87 8.05
CA PHE A 101 11.48 -6.10 9.50
C PHE A 101 12.89 -6.17 10.09
N ALA A 102 13.92 -5.74 9.36
CA ALA A 102 15.31 -5.76 9.82
C ALA A 102 15.58 -4.76 10.96
N THR A 103 14.72 -3.75 11.13
CA THR A 103 14.86 -2.74 12.19
C THR A 103 13.79 -2.91 13.28
N LYS A 104 13.89 -2.16 14.38
CA LYS A 104 12.88 -2.18 15.45
C LYS A 104 11.49 -1.75 14.98
N GLN A 105 11.41 -0.97 13.91
CA GLN A 105 10.15 -0.55 13.30
C GLN A 105 10.09 -1.09 11.86
N PRO A 106 8.96 -1.67 11.43
CA PRO A 106 8.81 -2.13 10.07
C PRO A 106 8.88 -0.95 9.10
N VAL A 107 9.67 -1.09 8.04
CA VAL A 107 9.84 -0.05 7.01
C VAL A 107 9.08 -0.48 5.76
N PHE A 108 8.11 0.34 5.36
CA PHE A 108 7.31 0.11 4.14
C PHE A 108 8.01 0.72 2.93
N HIS A 109 8.14 -0.06 1.86
CA HIS A 109 8.68 0.37 0.59
C HIS A 109 7.60 0.19 -0.50
N PHE A 110 7.15 1.31 -1.04
CA PHE A 110 6.34 1.30 -2.25
C PHE A 110 7.15 0.75 -3.43
N ARG A 111 6.54 -0.12 -4.24
CA ARG A 111 7.14 -0.63 -5.48
C ARG A 111 6.48 -0.02 -6.70
N TYR A 112 5.19 -0.29 -6.90
CA TYR A 112 4.39 0.27 -8.00
C TYR A 112 2.89 -0.04 -7.80
N ILE A 113 2.05 0.59 -8.64
CA ILE A 113 0.63 0.23 -8.82
C ILE A 113 0.46 -0.30 -10.25
N GLY A 114 -0.08 -1.50 -10.39
CA GLY A 114 -0.23 -2.19 -11.67
C GLY A 114 -1.16 -3.40 -11.59
N SER A 115 -1.25 -4.19 -12.67
CA SER A 115 -2.06 -5.42 -12.76
C SER A 115 -1.21 -6.58 -13.20
#